data_AF-A0AAW4WQK1-F1
#
_entry.id   AF-A0AAW4WQK1-F1
#
_cell.length_a   1.000
_cell.length_b   1.000
_cell.length_c   1.000
_cell.angle_alpha   90.00
_cell.angle_beta   90.00
_cell.angle_gamma   90.00
#
_symmetry.space_group_name_H-M   'P 1'
#
loop_
_entity.id
_entity.type
_entity.pdbx_description
1 polymer ?
#
loop_
_entity_poly.entity_id
_entity_poly.type
_entity_poly.pdbx_seq_one_letter_code
_entity_poly.pdbx_strand_id
1 'polypeptide(L)'
;IDYGINCDTIIKGVPMPRRYVAEMIMDRISASRVYLGDAYTDQAPYQYLKKGIGHLWFVHPETLSQLEFLLRMLSERGEDDTL
;
A
#
# COMPACT_ATOMS: atom_id res chain seq x y z
N ILE A 1 5.88 -2.68 -14.45
CA ILE A 1 6.59 -1.41 -14.73
C ILE A 1 6.83 -1.37 -16.23
N ASP A 2 6.63 -0.23 -16.88
CA ASP A 2 6.79 -0.07 -18.33
C ASP A 2 7.58 1.20 -18.67
N TYR A 3 8.08 1.28 -19.91
CA TYR A 3 8.80 2.43 -20.43
C TYR A 3 7.84 3.48 -20.96
N GLY A 4 7.97 4.72 -20.47
CA GLY A 4 7.12 5.83 -20.89
C GLY A 4 7.78 6.68 -21.97
N ILE A 5 7.10 6.91 -23.09
CA ILE A 5 7.46 7.96 -24.05
C ILE A 5 6.79 9.26 -23.58
N ASN A 6 7.54 10.37 -23.46
CA ASN A 6 7.08 11.67 -22.94
C ASN A 6 6.54 11.63 -21.49
N CYS A 7 7.27 11.00 -20.59
CA CYS A 7 6.95 10.95 -19.16
C CYS A 7 8.03 11.68 -18.33
N ASP A 8 7.65 12.24 -17.17
CA ASP A 8 8.61 12.90 -16.24
C ASP A 8 9.74 11.95 -15.80
N THR A 9 9.47 10.64 -15.81
CA THR A 9 10.42 9.57 -15.54
C THR A 9 10.38 8.55 -16.67
N ILE A 10 11.54 7.97 -17.01
CA ILE A 10 11.69 6.96 -18.09
C ILE A 10 10.85 5.69 -17.81
N ILE A 11 10.48 5.49 -16.55
CA ILE A 11 9.85 4.30 -16.01
C ILE A 11 8.51 4.67 -15.38
N LYS A 12 7.42 4.00 -15.76
CA LYS A 12 6.08 4.21 -15.21
C LYS A 12 5.49 2.94 -14.58
N GLY A 13 4.74 3.13 -13.49
CA GLY A 13 3.93 2.07 -12.90
C GLY A 13 2.79 1.65 -13.83
N VAL A 14 2.49 0.36 -13.86
CA VAL A 14 1.32 -0.21 -14.56
C VAL A 14 0.30 -0.72 -13.54
N PRO A 15 -1.01 -0.75 -13.87
CA PRO A 15 -2.02 -1.31 -12.98
C PRO A 15 -1.62 -2.71 -12.51
N MET A 16 -1.74 -2.94 -11.21
CA MET A 16 -1.37 -4.20 -10.61
C MET A 16 -2.61 -5.10 -10.47
N PRO A 17 -2.53 -6.39 -10.84
CA PRO A 17 -3.61 -7.34 -10.58
C PRO A 17 -3.95 -7.43 -9.09
N ARG A 18 -5.24 -7.54 -8.76
CA ARG A 18 -5.76 -7.53 -7.38
C ARG A 18 -5.09 -8.50 -6.41
N ARG A 19 -4.66 -9.68 -6.89
CA ARG A 19 -3.94 -10.67 -6.07
C ARG A 19 -2.65 -10.10 -5.48
N TYR A 20 -1.89 -9.34 -6.26
CA TYR A 20 -0.64 -8.75 -5.82
C TYR A 20 -0.89 -7.51 -4.94
N VAL A 21 -2.02 -6.81 -5.13
CA VAL A 21 -2.45 -5.74 -4.22
C VAL A 21 -2.76 -6.32 -2.83
N ALA A 22 -3.44 -7.47 -2.77
CA ALA A 22 -3.69 -8.17 -1.52
C ALA A 22 -2.38 -8.61 -0.83
N GLU A 23 -1.44 -9.20 -1.59
CA GLU A 23 -0.10 -9.53 -1.08
C GLU A 23 0.61 -8.29 -0.51
N MET A 24 0.59 -7.16 -1.22
CA MET A 24 1.19 -5.92 -0.76
C MET A 24 0.59 -5.38 0.54
N ILE A 25 -0.71 -5.61 0.79
CA ILE A 25 -1.38 -5.24 2.03
C ILE A 25 -0.92 -6.17 3.15
N MET A 26 -0.93 -7.47 2.91
CA MET A 26 -0.49 -8.48 3.89
C MET A 26 0.97 -8.28 4.29
N ASP A 27 1.85 -7.97 3.34
CA ASP A 27 3.25 -7.63 3.63
C ASP A 27 3.36 -6.43 4.56
N ARG A 28 2.55 -5.39 4.37
CA ARG A 28 2.56 -4.19 5.22
C ARG A 28 2.02 -4.46 6.61
N ILE A 29 0.97 -5.26 6.73
CA ILE A 29 0.43 -5.71 8.02
C ILE A 29 1.48 -6.54 8.76
N SER A 30 2.06 -7.54 8.08
CA SER A 30 3.09 -8.42 8.62
C SER A 30 4.32 -7.65 9.07
N ALA A 31 4.86 -6.76 8.21
CA ALA A 31 6.00 -5.91 8.56
C ALA A 31 5.68 -5.00 9.75
N SER A 32 4.48 -4.39 9.79
CA SER A 32 4.07 -3.54 10.91
C SER A 32 3.98 -4.32 12.22
N ARG A 33 3.43 -5.54 12.19
CA ARG A 33 3.35 -6.43 13.36
C ARG A 33 4.74 -6.85 13.84
N VAL A 34 5.63 -7.21 12.92
CA VAL A 34 7.01 -7.62 13.26
C VAL A 34 7.79 -6.46 13.88
N TYR A 35 7.70 -5.25 13.33
CA TYR A 35 8.47 -4.11 13.83
C TYR A 35 7.91 -3.48 15.11
N LEU A 36 6.59 -3.48 15.29
CA LEU A 36 5.95 -2.86 16.45
C LEU A 36 5.70 -3.83 17.60
N GLY A 37 5.60 -5.13 17.33
CA GLY A 37 5.29 -6.13 18.34
C GLY A 37 4.02 -5.76 19.12
N ASP A 38 4.13 -5.68 20.44
CA ASP A 38 3.03 -5.31 21.34
C ASP A 38 2.47 -3.89 21.11
N ALA A 39 3.23 -3.01 20.44
CA ALA A 39 2.77 -1.67 20.07
C ALA A 39 2.01 -1.63 18.74
N TYR A 40 1.75 -2.78 18.11
CA TYR A 40 0.99 -2.85 16.86
C TYR A 40 -0.46 -2.38 17.06
N THR A 41 -0.95 -1.64 16.08
CA THR A 41 -2.37 -1.27 15.95
C THR A 41 -2.76 -1.38 14.48
N ASP A 42 -4.04 -1.59 14.20
CA ASP A 42 -4.56 -1.67 12.82
C ASP A 42 -4.34 -0.37 12.01
N GLN A 43 -4.02 0.73 12.69
CA GLN A 43 -3.65 2.00 12.07
C GLN A 43 -2.21 2.00 11.53
N ALA A 44 -1.32 1.18 12.08
CA ALA A 44 0.11 1.21 11.79
C ALA A 44 0.45 1.02 10.30
N PRO A 45 -0.15 0.04 9.58
CA PRO A 45 0.12 -0.15 8.16
C PRO A 45 -0.27 1.07 7.30
N TYR A 46 -1.39 1.72 7.63
CA TYR A 46 -1.86 2.91 6.93
C TYR A 46 -0.95 4.12 7.19
N GLN A 47 -0.54 4.33 8.45
CA GLN A 47 0.40 5.41 8.80
C GLN A 47 1.76 5.22 8.12
N TYR A 48 2.21 3.97 8.01
CA TYR A 48 3.43 3.64 7.27
C TYR A 48 3.31 3.99 5.78
N LEU A 49 2.20 3.63 5.13
CA LEU A 49 1.93 4.03 3.74
C LEU A 49 1.96 5.55 3.57
N LYS A 50 1.27 6.31 4.44
CA LYS A 50 1.19 7.77 4.34
C LYS A 50 2.56 8.46 4.43
N LYS A 51 3.47 7.94 5.27
CA LYS A 51 4.84 8.46 5.37
C LYS A 51 5.64 8.25 4.08
N GLY A 52 5.38 7.17 3.35
CA GLY A 52 6.13 6.79 2.14
C GLY A 52 5.45 7.18 0.82
N ILE A 53 4.20 7.64 0.83
CA ILE A 53 3.37 7.76 -0.38
C ILE A 53 3.98 8.65 -1.46
N GLY A 54 4.64 9.75 -1.06
CA GLY A 54 5.32 10.66 -1.99
C GLY A 54 6.55 10.06 -2.68
N HIS A 55 7.09 8.97 -2.16
CA HIS A 55 8.23 8.25 -2.74
C HIS A 55 7.81 7.11 -3.68
N LEU A 56 6.50 6.78 -3.74
CA LEU A 56 5.95 5.70 -4.57
C LEU A 56 5.59 6.16 -5.99
N TRP A 57 6.33 7.13 -6.56
CA TRP A 57 6.08 7.69 -7.90
C TRP A 57 6.09 6.65 -9.03
N PHE A 58 6.73 5.50 -8.81
CA PHE A 58 6.80 4.38 -9.74
C PHE A 58 5.62 3.38 -9.62
N VAL A 59 4.71 3.58 -8.65
CA VAL A 59 3.49 2.77 -8.48
C VAL A 59 2.36 3.40 -9.26
N HIS A 60 1.55 2.58 -9.94
CA HIS A 60 0.42 3.08 -10.71
C HIS A 60 -0.64 3.74 -9.78
N PRO A 61 -1.21 4.90 -10.14
CA PRO A 61 -2.15 5.62 -9.27
C PRO A 61 -3.35 4.79 -8.80
N GLU A 62 -3.89 3.92 -9.66
CA GLU A 62 -5.01 3.03 -9.29
C GLU A 62 -4.58 1.99 -8.24
N THR A 63 -3.41 1.39 -8.41
CA THR A 63 -2.84 0.45 -7.43
C THR A 63 -2.64 1.15 -6.08
N LEU A 64 -2.17 2.40 -6.10
CA LEU A 64 -1.95 3.20 -4.90
C LEU A 64 -3.28 3.55 -4.21
N SER A 65 -4.31 3.90 -4.98
CA SER A 65 -5.65 4.18 -4.47
C SER A 65 -6.29 2.96 -3.82
N GLN A 66 -6.13 1.77 -4.42
CA GLN A 66 -6.60 0.51 -3.83
C GLN A 66 -5.89 0.20 -2.51
N LEU A 67 -4.56 0.37 -2.47
CA LEU A 67 -3.77 0.21 -1.24
C LEU A 67 -4.22 1.19 -0.15
N GLU A 68 -4.37 2.46 -0.49
CA GLU A 68 -4.80 3.49 0.46
C GLU A 68 -6.21 3.20 0.99
N PHE A 69 -7.14 2.82 0.13
CA PHE A 69 -8.50 2.49 0.50
C PHE A 69 -8.56 1.33 1.50
N LEU A 70 -7.91 0.21 1.19
CA LEU A 70 -7.96 -0.99 2.02
C LEU A 70 -7.23 -0.81 3.35
N LEU A 71 -6.07 -0.14 3.35
CA LEU A 71 -5.35 0.15 4.60
C LEU A 71 -6.06 1.19 5.47
N ARG A 72 -6.74 2.17 4.86
CA ARG A 72 -7.61 3.09 5.61
C ARG A 72 -8.80 2.34 6.22
N MET A 73 -9.42 1.43 5.47
CA MET A 73 -10.52 0.61 5.99
C MET A 73 -10.06 -0.25 7.18
N LEU A 74 -8.89 -0.89 7.08
CA LEU A 74 -8.24 -1.57 8.20
C LEU A 74 -8.06 -0.64 9.41
N SER A 75 -7.56 0.58 9.18
CA SER A 75 -7.34 1.56 10.23
C SER A 75 -8.61 2.06 10.92
N GLU A 76 -9.74 2.09 10.22
CA GLU A 76 -11.01 2.65 10.71
C GLU A 76 -11.96 1.59 11.28
N ARG A 77 -11.92 0.37 10.73
CA ARG A 77 -12.88 -0.71 11.03
C ARG A 77 -12.24 -1.95 11.65
N GLY A 78 -10.91 -2.06 11.62
CA GLY A 78 -10.19 -3.23 12.10
C GLY A 78 -10.16 -4.38 11.07
N GLU A 79 -9.56 -5.49 11.48
CA GLU A 79 -9.32 -6.64 10.61
C GLU A 79 -10.58 -7.40 10.22
N ASP A 80 -11.55 -7.58 11.13
CA ASP A 80 -12.77 -8.39 10.91
C ASP A 80 -13.64 -7.87 9.75
N ASP A 81 -13.68 -6.55 9.55
CA ASP A 81 -14.43 -5.91 8.46
C ASP A 81 -13.63 -5.81 7.14
N THR A 82 -12.31 -6.10 7.19
CA THR A 82 -11.38 -5.82 6.09
C THR A 82 -10.79 -7.05 5.42
N LEU A 83 -10.50 -8.10 6.17
CA LEU A 83 -9.81 -9.32 5.72
C LEU A 83 -10.72 -10.54 5.80
#